data_AF-A0A9J7DQ05-F1
#
_entry.id   AF-A0A9J7DQ05-F1
#
_cell.length_a   1.000
_cell.length_b   1.000
_cell.length_c   1.000
_cell.angle_alpha   90.00
_cell.angle_beta   90.00
_cell.angle_gamma   90.00
#
_symmetry.space_group_name_H-M   'P 1'
#
loop_
_entity.id
_entity.type
_entity.pdbx_description
1 polymer ?
#
loop_
_entity_poly.entity_id
_entity_poly.type
_entity_poly.pdbx_seq_one_letter_code
_entity_poly.pdbx_strand_id
1 'polypeptide(L)'
;MSDGRSVSGQLKKFVFRGKSSSNGDTRGEYLEIVIPELLTAGYSFYTWPSAPLLAWYLWTQRRHLRGLRVLELGCGTGLPGILAAKCGARVTLTDSVALPRSLRHLSACCEANGLVVNRDVKILGLAWGLFLSEVHALRPVDLILASDCFYEPSQFEEVLSTVAYLLDGTDARFLCSYQERSADWSIEALLKKWGLKGALLDLDSLSESSGLAFTMAEALPEYPDSDFSDDEQSPLDKSFSKASDHVRKLTNVLNNNQLLELYGLYKQGTEGKCNIPKPGWLDGRGRKKWEAWNSLRDMPQDEAKQKYIALVQKYAPELTDLSNDNESGVKEAWVAVSSMLKSPEPELVHNELSILDAARENCADRVTELLSKHPELRHETDEDGLSALHWAADRNATEALKAALEGGCPVDAVDECGQTALHYAATCGHIESTTILLKAGASLLKDEDDCTPLDLASDDDIRKVLEGAK
;
A
#
# COMPACT_ATOMS: atom_id res chain seq x y z
N MET A 1 12.94 -43.35 8.97
CA MET A 1 12.94 -43.26 10.44
C MET A 1 13.03 -41.80 10.78
N SER A 2 12.09 -41.38 11.61
CA SER A 2 11.80 -40.03 12.08
C SER A 2 13.02 -39.29 12.62
N ASP A 3 13.16 -38.02 12.23
CA ASP A 3 13.66 -36.98 13.14
C ASP A 3 12.82 -35.71 12.90
N GLY A 4 11.64 -35.70 13.49
CA GLY A 4 10.73 -34.56 13.49
C GLY A 4 11.22 -33.45 14.40
N ARG A 5 11.24 -32.21 13.88
CA ARG A 5 11.26 -30.96 14.66
C ARG A 5 10.42 -29.90 13.94
N SER A 6 9.66 -29.13 14.72
CA SER A 6 8.53 -28.30 14.30
C SER A 6 8.92 -26.90 13.80
N VAL A 7 8.19 -26.39 12.81
CA VAL A 7 8.16 -24.98 12.39
C VAL A 7 7.11 -24.23 13.22
N SER A 8 7.44 -23.01 13.66
CA SER A 8 6.54 -22.15 14.45
C SER A 8 5.59 -21.39 13.52
N GLY A 9 4.48 -22.04 13.16
CA GLY A 9 3.30 -21.36 12.61
C GLY A 9 2.47 -20.77 13.75
N GLN A 10 2.09 -19.49 13.65
CA GLN A 10 1.21 -18.89 14.64
C GLN A 10 -0.25 -19.04 14.19
N LEU A 11 -1.07 -19.68 15.02
CA LEU A 11 -2.51 -19.69 14.79
C LEU A 11 -3.10 -18.37 15.26
N LYS A 12 -3.74 -17.65 14.32
CA LYS A 12 -4.48 -16.44 14.63
C LYS A 12 -5.96 -16.73 14.58
N LYS A 13 -6.65 -16.39 15.66
CA LYS A 13 -8.07 -16.63 15.81
C LYS A 13 -8.86 -15.33 15.68
N PHE A 14 -9.81 -15.32 14.75
CA PHE A 14 -10.75 -14.23 14.51
C PHE A 14 -12.14 -14.65 15.01
N VAL A 15 -12.73 -13.83 15.87
CA VAL A 15 -14.01 -14.13 16.54
C VAL A 15 -15.04 -13.07 16.19
N PHE A 16 -16.18 -13.51 15.64
CA PHE A 16 -17.30 -12.65 15.27
C PHE A 16 -18.53 -13.03 16.11
N ARG A 17 -19.14 -12.05 16.78
CA ARG A 17 -20.27 -12.25 17.69
C ARG A 17 -21.47 -11.39 17.32
N GLY A 18 -22.67 -11.94 17.43
CA GLY A 18 -23.96 -11.24 17.38
C GLY A 18 -24.45 -10.85 18.78
N LYS A 19 -25.29 -9.82 18.89
CA LYS A 19 -25.97 -9.48 20.17
C LYS A 19 -26.92 -10.60 20.60
N SER A 20 -26.96 -10.86 21.91
CA SER A 20 -28.00 -11.68 22.54
C SER A 20 -29.35 -10.96 22.41
N SER A 21 -30.38 -11.66 21.92
CA SER A 21 -31.73 -11.10 21.91
C SER A 21 -32.25 -10.99 23.35
N SER A 22 -33.01 -9.93 23.64
CA SER A 22 -33.62 -9.67 24.96
C SER A 22 -34.67 -10.71 25.41
N ASN A 23 -34.88 -11.78 24.63
CA ASN A 23 -35.91 -12.80 24.87
C ASN A 23 -35.39 -14.07 25.57
N GLY A 24 -34.23 -14.03 26.22
CA GLY A 24 -33.74 -15.15 27.04
C GLY A 24 -33.26 -16.37 26.24
N ASP A 25 -33.18 -16.27 24.91
CA ASP A 25 -32.47 -17.26 24.09
C ASP A 25 -30.96 -16.91 24.09
N THR A 26 -30.19 -17.68 24.85
CA THR A 26 -28.75 -17.45 25.10
C THR A 26 -27.85 -17.84 23.94
N ARG A 27 -28.40 -18.19 22.76
CA ARG A 27 -27.62 -18.46 21.55
C ARG A 27 -27.39 -17.17 20.76
N GLY A 28 -26.46 -16.33 21.22
CA GLY A 28 -25.88 -15.30 20.37
C GLY A 28 -25.23 -15.95 19.14
N GLU A 29 -25.49 -15.42 17.94
CA GLU A 29 -24.85 -15.90 16.71
C GLU A 29 -23.32 -15.73 16.83
N TYR A 30 -22.56 -16.78 16.57
CA TYR A 30 -21.11 -16.84 16.82
C TYR A 30 -20.40 -17.49 15.64
N LEU A 31 -19.26 -16.92 15.25
CA LEU A 31 -18.39 -17.50 14.24
C LEU A 31 -16.93 -17.35 14.62
N GLU A 32 -16.19 -18.43 14.44
CA GLU A 32 -14.75 -18.49 14.63
C GLU A 32 -14.07 -18.87 13.32
N ILE A 33 -13.01 -18.12 13.00
CA ILE A 33 -12.12 -18.40 11.89
C ILE A 33 -10.69 -18.46 12.41
N VAL A 34 -10.00 -19.54 12.07
CA VAL A 34 -8.60 -19.77 12.47
C VAL A 34 -7.74 -19.69 11.23
N ILE A 35 -6.73 -18.83 11.23
CA ILE A 35 -5.78 -18.68 10.14
C ILE A 35 -4.40 -19.11 10.63
N PRO A 36 -3.78 -20.14 10.02
CA PRO A 36 -2.35 -20.39 10.21
C PRO A 36 -1.57 -19.26 9.51
N GLU A 37 -0.87 -18.40 10.25
CA GLU A 37 0.00 -17.37 9.66
C GLU A 37 1.46 -17.84 9.63
N LEU A 38 2.14 -17.57 8.51
CA LEU A 38 3.58 -17.79 8.37
C LEU A 38 4.28 -16.43 8.23
N LEU A 39 4.64 -15.84 9.37
CA LEU A 39 5.19 -14.47 9.46
C LEU A 39 6.48 -14.24 8.65
N THR A 40 7.17 -15.32 8.26
CA THR A 40 8.46 -15.27 7.53
C THR A 40 8.32 -15.55 6.02
N ALA A 41 7.13 -15.86 5.52
CA ALA A 41 6.93 -16.24 4.13
C ALA A 41 6.02 -15.23 3.42
N GLY A 42 6.56 -14.23 2.70
CA GLY A 42 5.83 -13.42 1.70
C GLY A 42 4.52 -12.72 2.08
N TYR A 43 3.98 -11.92 1.15
CA TYR A 43 2.77 -11.11 1.38
C TYR A 43 1.49 -11.94 1.59
N SER A 44 1.41 -13.15 1.02
CA SER A 44 0.19 -13.97 1.00
C SER A 44 -0.09 -14.78 2.28
N PHE A 45 0.85 -14.82 3.24
CA PHE A 45 0.77 -15.73 4.39
C PHE A 45 0.48 -15.01 5.71
N TYR A 46 0.18 -13.72 5.62
CA TYR A 46 -0.18 -12.85 6.73
C TYR A 46 -1.56 -12.22 6.47
N THR A 47 -2.38 -12.12 7.52
CA THR A 47 -3.69 -11.47 7.41
C THR A 47 -3.54 -9.96 7.63
N TRP A 48 -3.57 -9.20 6.54
CA TRP A 48 -3.49 -7.74 6.53
C TRP A 48 -4.68 -7.06 7.24
N PRO A 49 -4.51 -5.87 7.86
CA PRO A 49 -5.56 -5.21 8.64
C PRO A 49 -6.88 -4.95 7.89
N SER A 50 -6.84 -4.78 6.57
CA SER A 50 -8.03 -4.57 5.74
C SER A 50 -8.91 -5.83 5.64
N ALA A 51 -8.34 -7.03 5.77
CA ALA A 51 -9.07 -8.29 5.65
C ALA A 51 -10.04 -8.53 6.83
N PRO A 52 -9.65 -8.38 8.11
CA PRO A 52 -10.58 -8.45 9.24
C PRO A 52 -11.69 -7.41 9.18
N LEU A 53 -11.41 -6.22 8.64
CA LEU A 53 -12.40 -5.16 8.46
C LEU A 53 -13.50 -5.58 7.47
N LEU A 54 -13.09 -6.10 6.30
CA LEU A 54 -14.02 -6.61 5.30
C LEU A 54 -14.81 -7.81 5.83
N ALA A 55 -14.14 -8.72 6.52
CA ALA A 55 -14.79 -9.87 7.18
C ALA A 55 -15.83 -9.42 8.21
N TRP A 56 -15.53 -8.39 9.00
CA TRP A 56 -16.47 -7.81 9.96
C TRP A 56 -17.69 -7.20 9.25
N TYR A 57 -17.49 -6.42 8.20
CA TYR A 57 -18.58 -5.88 7.40
C TYR A 57 -19.49 -7.01 6.86
N LEU A 58 -18.89 -8.05 6.28
CA LEU A 58 -19.61 -9.23 5.78
C LEU A 58 -20.37 -9.95 6.90
N TRP A 59 -19.82 -10.03 8.11
CA TRP A 59 -20.52 -10.57 9.27
C TRP A 59 -21.77 -9.77 9.65
N THR A 60 -21.73 -8.44 9.54
CA THR A 60 -22.93 -7.60 9.75
C THR A 60 -24.04 -7.94 8.73
N GLN A 61 -23.65 -8.33 7.52
CA GLN A 61 -24.53 -8.67 6.39
C GLN A 61 -24.76 -10.18 6.19
N ARG A 62 -24.27 -11.03 7.11
CA ARG A 62 -24.17 -12.50 6.93
C ARG A 62 -25.44 -13.21 6.46
N ARG A 63 -26.62 -12.69 6.80
CA ARG A 63 -27.91 -13.28 6.37
C ARG A 63 -28.13 -13.13 4.86
N HIS A 64 -27.61 -12.07 4.26
CA HIS A 64 -27.68 -11.78 2.82
C HIS A 64 -26.64 -12.55 2.01
N LEU A 65 -25.62 -13.15 2.64
CA LEU A 65 -24.57 -13.90 1.94
C LEU A 65 -25.02 -15.29 1.46
N ARG A 66 -26.07 -15.84 2.07
CA ARG A 66 -26.55 -17.21 1.78
C ARG A 66 -26.91 -17.38 0.31
N GLY A 67 -26.27 -18.34 -0.34
CA GLY A 67 -26.52 -18.69 -1.74
C GLY A 67 -25.87 -17.76 -2.76
N LEU A 68 -25.28 -16.63 -2.36
CA LEU A 68 -24.55 -15.74 -3.27
C LEU A 68 -23.30 -16.44 -3.81
N ARG A 69 -22.98 -16.21 -5.08
CA ARG A 69 -21.70 -16.57 -5.68
C ARG A 69 -20.71 -15.47 -5.40
N VAL A 70 -19.79 -15.75 -4.50
CA VAL A 70 -18.78 -14.80 -4.04
C VAL A 70 -17.46 -15.16 -4.70
N LEU A 71 -16.82 -14.18 -5.32
CA LEU A 71 -15.45 -14.29 -5.81
C LEU A 71 -14.56 -13.39 -4.96
N GLU A 72 -13.47 -13.91 -4.41
CA GLU A 72 -12.47 -13.07 -3.75
C GLU A 72 -11.19 -13.00 -4.61
N LEU A 73 -10.74 -11.77 -4.86
CA LEU A 73 -9.50 -11.46 -5.57
C LEU A 73 -8.39 -11.18 -4.55
N GLY A 74 -7.20 -11.70 -4.79
CA GLY A 74 -6.03 -11.43 -3.94
C GLY A 74 -6.23 -11.89 -2.50
N CYS A 75 -6.67 -13.14 -2.32
CA CYS A 75 -7.12 -13.64 -1.02
C CYS A 75 -6.06 -13.57 0.09
N GLY A 76 -4.78 -13.78 -0.22
CA GLY A 76 -3.75 -14.04 0.78
C GLY A 76 -4.15 -15.25 1.65
N THR A 77 -4.55 -14.98 2.89
CA THR A 77 -5.05 -15.99 3.84
C THR A 77 -6.53 -16.35 3.65
N GLY A 78 -7.29 -15.54 2.90
CA GLY A 78 -8.69 -15.78 2.54
C GLY A 78 -9.71 -15.54 3.66
N LEU A 79 -9.37 -14.75 4.68
CA LEU A 79 -10.26 -14.50 5.83
C LEU A 79 -11.69 -14.04 5.43
N PRO A 80 -11.89 -13.03 4.57
CA PRO A 80 -13.22 -12.59 4.16
C PRO A 80 -13.99 -13.67 3.39
N GLY A 81 -13.34 -14.36 2.45
CA GLY A 81 -13.95 -15.45 1.68
C GLY A 81 -14.31 -16.67 2.54
N ILE A 82 -13.46 -17.07 3.49
CA ILE A 82 -13.77 -18.14 4.46
C ILE A 82 -15.00 -17.76 5.30
N LEU A 83 -15.10 -16.49 5.73
CA LEU A 83 -16.28 -16.01 6.45
C LEU A 83 -17.54 -16.12 5.60
N ALA A 84 -17.47 -15.65 4.35
CA ALA A 84 -18.60 -15.73 3.42
C ALA A 84 -19.05 -17.19 3.20
N ALA A 85 -18.10 -18.11 3.03
CA ALA A 85 -18.38 -19.55 2.87
C ALA A 85 -19.08 -20.12 4.10
N LYS A 86 -18.57 -19.83 5.30
CA LYS A 86 -19.22 -20.25 6.56
C LYS A 86 -20.59 -19.60 6.78
N CYS A 87 -20.85 -18.45 6.17
CA CYS A 87 -22.17 -17.81 6.16
C CYS A 87 -23.13 -18.40 5.10
N GLY A 88 -22.68 -19.36 4.29
CA GLY A 88 -23.49 -20.07 3.30
C GLY A 88 -23.38 -19.52 1.87
N ALA A 89 -22.40 -18.69 1.56
CA ALA A 89 -22.09 -18.30 0.19
C ALA A 89 -21.37 -19.43 -0.58
N ARG A 90 -21.52 -19.44 -1.91
CA ARG A 90 -20.72 -20.27 -2.82
C ARG A 90 -19.46 -19.50 -3.20
N VAL A 91 -18.33 -19.82 -2.60
CA VAL A 91 -17.12 -18.99 -2.69
C VAL A 91 -16.11 -19.59 -3.66
N THR A 92 -15.58 -18.73 -4.55
CA THR A 92 -14.34 -18.98 -5.28
C THR A 92 -13.28 -18.01 -4.76
N LEU A 93 -12.16 -18.56 -4.29
CA LEU A 93 -11.02 -17.83 -3.77
C LEU A 93 -9.94 -17.80 -4.84
N THR A 94 -9.35 -16.63 -5.09
CA THR A 94 -8.29 -16.47 -6.09
C THR A 94 -7.09 -15.71 -5.56
N ASP A 95 -5.91 -16.17 -5.95
CA ASP A 95 -4.64 -15.52 -5.68
C ASP A 95 -3.71 -15.72 -6.89
N SER A 96 -2.53 -15.11 -6.85
CA SER A 96 -1.58 -15.11 -7.96
C SER A 96 -1.26 -16.53 -8.43
N VAL A 97 -1.55 -16.80 -9.71
CA VAL A 97 -1.16 -18.06 -10.37
C VAL A 97 0.35 -18.27 -10.36
N ALA A 98 1.13 -17.19 -10.28
CA ALA A 98 2.59 -17.25 -10.21
C ALA A 98 3.12 -17.73 -8.85
N LEU A 99 2.26 -17.84 -7.82
CA LEU A 99 2.63 -18.23 -6.46
C LEU A 99 1.90 -19.52 -5.99
N PRO A 100 2.27 -20.72 -6.49
CA PRO A 100 1.63 -21.98 -6.09
C PRO A 100 1.72 -22.30 -4.58
N ARG A 101 2.70 -21.71 -3.87
CA ARG A 101 2.79 -21.83 -2.40
C ARG A 101 1.66 -21.07 -1.70
N SER A 102 1.28 -19.89 -2.20
CA SER A 102 0.16 -19.09 -1.68
C SER A 102 -1.16 -19.83 -1.83
N LEU A 103 -1.41 -20.45 -3.00
CA LEU A 103 -2.63 -21.25 -3.23
C LEU A 103 -2.72 -22.48 -2.31
N ARG A 104 -1.58 -23.15 -2.03
CA ARG A 104 -1.54 -24.25 -1.05
C ARG A 104 -1.80 -23.77 0.37
N HIS A 105 -1.25 -22.62 0.75
CA HIS A 105 -1.51 -22.01 2.05
C HIS A 105 -2.97 -21.62 2.24
N LEU A 106 -3.59 -21.03 1.20
CA LEU A 106 -5.00 -20.72 1.17
C LEU A 106 -5.87 -21.98 1.33
N SER A 107 -5.47 -23.12 0.73
CA SER A 107 -6.10 -24.43 0.97
C SER A 107 -6.03 -24.83 2.44
N ALA A 108 -4.84 -24.72 3.06
CA ALA A 108 -4.66 -25.03 4.48
C ALA A 108 -5.50 -24.11 5.39
N CYS A 109 -5.63 -22.83 5.04
CA CYS A 109 -6.51 -21.89 5.75
C CYS A 109 -7.99 -22.32 5.67
N CYS A 110 -8.45 -22.80 4.50
CA CYS A 110 -9.80 -23.33 4.33
C CYS A 110 -10.02 -24.61 5.16
N GLU A 111 -9.07 -25.54 5.10
CA GLU A 111 -9.12 -26.82 5.80
C GLU A 111 -9.13 -26.66 7.32
N ALA A 112 -8.30 -25.75 7.86
CA ALA A 112 -8.30 -25.36 9.28
C ALA A 112 -9.68 -24.85 9.77
N ASN A 113 -10.53 -24.45 8.83
CA ASN A 113 -11.86 -23.94 9.06
C ASN A 113 -12.99 -24.92 8.70
N GLY A 114 -12.65 -26.18 8.39
CA GLY A 114 -13.60 -27.23 8.03
C GLY A 114 -14.20 -27.08 6.64
N LEU A 115 -13.60 -26.26 5.77
CA LEU A 115 -14.02 -26.08 4.38
C LEU A 115 -13.20 -26.99 3.48
N VAL A 116 -13.88 -27.90 2.78
CA VAL A 116 -13.25 -28.82 1.83
C VAL A 116 -13.18 -28.17 0.45
N VAL A 117 -11.96 -28.04 -0.07
CA VAL A 117 -11.73 -27.48 -1.41
C VAL A 117 -12.40 -28.36 -2.48
N ASN A 118 -13.01 -27.71 -3.48
CA ASN A 118 -13.85 -28.28 -4.53
C ASN A 118 -15.21 -28.84 -4.07
N ARG A 119 -15.52 -28.80 -2.78
CA ARG A 119 -16.86 -29.10 -2.25
C ARG A 119 -17.54 -27.85 -1.70
N ASP A 120 -16.88 -27.18 -0.76
CA ASP A 120 -17.43 -26.04 -0.02
C ASP A 120 -16.91 -24.71 -0.59
N VAL A 121 -15.65 -24.69 -1.03
CA VAL A 121 -14.99 -23.55 -1.66
C VAL A 121 -14.19 -23.99 -2.89
N LYS A 122 -14.06 -23.14 -3.90
CA LYS A 122 -13.17 -23.36 -5.04
C LYS A 122 -11.93 -22.48 -4.88
N ILE A 123 -10.74 -23.00 -5.18
CA ILE A 123 -9.50 -22.21 -5.23
C ILE A 123 -9.01 -22.20 -6.67
N LEU A 124 -8.62 -21.03 -7.17
CA LEU A 124 -8.12 -20.86 -8.53
C LEU A 124 -6.96 -19.85 -8.56
N GLY A 125 -5.88 -20.19 -9.26
CA GLY A 125 -4.84 -19.22 -9.58
C GLY A 125 -5.30 -18.25 -10.66
N LEU A 126 -5.15 -16.96 -10.42
CA LEU A 126 -5.58 -15.89 -11.32
C LEU A 126 -4.47 -14.84 -11.43
N ALA A 127 -4.25 -14.33 -12.65
CA ALA A 127 -3.44 -13.14 -12.88
C ALA A 127 -4.39 -11.99 -13.27
N TRP A 128 -4.28 -10.86 -12.57
CA TRP A 128 -5.10 -9.68 -12.88
C TRP A 128 -4.79 -9.16 -14.29
N GLY A 129 -5.79 -8.58 -14.95
CA GLY A 129 -5.67 -8.05 -16.31
C GLY A 129 -5.64 -9.11 -17.42
N LEU A 130 -5.61 -10.41 -17.08
CA LEU A 130 -5.54 -11.49 -18.05
C LEU A 130 -6.88 -12.24 -18.19
N PHE A 131 -7.58 -12.03 -19.31
CA PHE A 131 -8.93 -12.53 -19.55
C PHE A 131 -8.95 -13.90 -20.25
N LEU A 132 -8.46 -14.94 -19.56
CA LEU A 132 -8.49 -16.31 -20.07
C LEU A 132 -9.89 -16.95 -19.93
N SER A 133 -10.09 -18.09 -20.59
CA SER A 133 -11.33 -18.89 -20.51
C SER A 133 -11.75 -19.24 -19.08
N GLU A 134 -10.77 -19.44 -18.21
CA GLU A 134 -10.92 -19.77 -16.80
C GLU A 134 -11.52 -18.60 -16.01
N VAL A 135 -11.11 -17.37 -16.34
CA VAL A 135 -11.67 -16.14 -15.76
C VAL A 135 -13.10 -15.93 -16.26
N HIS A 136 -13.36 -16.20 -17.54
CA HIS A 136 -14.71 -16.17 -18.09
C HIS A 136 -15.65 -17.17 -17.38
N ALA A 137 -15.14 -18.37 -17.08
CA ALA A 137 -15.88 -19.43 -16.38
C ALA A 137 -16.20 -19.11 -14.91
N LEU A 138 -15.66 -18.04 -14.34
CA LEU A 138 -16.06 -17.53 -13.03
C LEU A 138 -17.44 -16.86 -13.07
N ARG A 139 -17.89 -16.42 -14.26
CA ARG A 139 -19.20 -15.79 -14.42
C ARG A 139 -20.31 -16.86 -14.39
N PRO A 140 -21.50 -16.52 -13.87
CA PRO A 140 -21.84 -15.24 -13.25
C PRO A 140 -21.45 -15.20 -11.76
N VAL A 141 -21.05 -14.03 -11.29
CA VAL A 141 -20.72 -13.72 -9.89
C VAL A 141 -21.81 -12.80 -9.33
N ASP A 142 -22.09 -12.83 -8.02
CA ASP A 142 -23.05 -11.91 -7.38
C ASP A 142 -22.32 -10.85 -6.53
N LEU A 143 -21.17 -11.20 -5.97
CA LEU A 143 -20.34 -10.31 -5.15
C LEU A 143 -18.85 -10.62 -5.38
N ILE A 144 -18.08 -9.58 -5.70
CA ILE A 144 -16.62 -9.63 -5.78
C ILE A 144 -16.06 -8.98 -4.52
N LEU A 145 -15.13 -9.64 -3.85
CA LEU A 145 -14.42 -9.17 -2.67
C LEU A 145 -12.96 -8.92 -3.01
N ALA A 146 -12.37 -7.89 -2.41
CA ALA A 146 -10.93 -7.67 -2.40
C ALA A 146 -10.53 -7.04 -1.07
N SER A 147 -9.51 -7.57 -0.41
CA SER A 147 -8.94 -6.96 0.79
C SER A 147 -7.49 -6.60 0.54
N ASP A 148 -7.19 -5.31 0.66
CA ASP A 148 -5.86 -4.74 0.46
C ASP A 148 -5.23 -5.11 -0.88
N CYS A 149 -5.99 -5.06 -1.98
CA CYS A 149 -5.48 -5.30 -3.34
C CYS A 149 -4.93 -4.04 -4.03
N PHE A 150 -5.19 -2.85 -3.47
CA PHE A 150 -4.73 -1.56 -3.98
C PHE A 150 -3.52 -1.06 -3.19
N TYR A 151 -2.44 -1.85 -3.16
CA TYR A 151 -1.20 -1.49 -2.45
C TYR A 151 -0.06 -1.02 -3.37
N GLU A 152 -0.09 -1.40 -4.65
CA GLU A 152 0.94 -1.09 -5.64
C GLU A 152 0.26 -0.42 -6.85
N PRO A 153 0.49 0.89 -7.10
CA PRO A 153 -0.22 1.66 -8.14
C PRO A 153 -0.11 1.04 -9.54
N SER A 154 1.02 0.41 -9.86
CA SER A 154 1.22 -0.27 -11.14
C SER A 154 0.25 -1.42 -11.40
N GLN A 155 -0.40 -1.96 -10.36
CA GLN A 155 -1.37 -3.05 -10.44
C GLN A 155 -2.84 -2.59 -10.44
N PHE A 156 -3.12 -1.32 -10.19
CA PHE A 156 -4.50 -0.83 -9.97
C PHE A 156 -5.39 -1.03 -11.20
N GLU A 157 -4.84 -0.77 -12.39
CA GLU A 157 -5.59 -0.96 -13.63
C GLU A 157 -5.89 -2.44 -13.91
N GLU A 158 -4.96 -3.34 -13.60
CA GLU A 158 -5.15 -4.78 -13.77
C GLU A 158 -6.25 -5.31 -12.84
N VAL A 159 -6.28 -4.85 -11.59
CA VAL A 159 -7.36 -5.16 -10.64
C VAL A 159 -8.71 -4.67 -11.16
N LEU A 160 -8.81 -3.38 -11.52
CA LEU A 160 -10.07 -2.77 -11.93
C LEU A 160 -10.59 -3.27 -13.27
N SER A 161 -9.70 -3.55 -14.22
CA SER A 161 -10.07 -4.17 -15.50
C SER A 161 -10.60 -5.60 -15.32
N THR A 162 -10.01 -6.37 -14.40
CA THR A 162 -10.51 -7.69 -14.00
C THR A 162 -11.92 -7.59 -13.40
N VAL A 163 -12.11 -6.66 -12.47
CA VAL A 163 -13.42 -6.40 -11.86
C VAL A 163 -14.44 -5.99 -12.91
N ALA A 164 -14.13 -5.01 -13.75
CA ALA A 164 -15.02 -4.51 -14.80
C ALA A 164 -15.44 -5.63 -15.77
N TYR A 165 -14.51 -6.48 -16.19
CA TYR A 165 -14.80 -7.63 -17.04
C TYR A 165 -15.77 -8.62 -16.41
N LEU A 166 -15.62 -8.88 -15.11
CA LEU A 166 -16.47 -9.82 -14.36
C LEU A 166 -17.85 -9.23 -14.05
N LEU A 167 -17.95 -7.92 -13.86
CA LEU A 167 -19.19 -7.19 -13.62
C LEU A 167 -20.01 -6.93 -14.89
N ASP A 168 -19.35 -6.85 -16.05
CA ASP A 168 -19.99 -6.52 -17.32
C ASP A 168 -21.26 -7.35 -17.57
N GLY A 169 -22.38 -6.69 -17.88
CA GLY A 169 -23.67 -7.34 -18.12
C GLY A 169 -24.28 -8.07 -16.91
N THR A 170 -23.88 -7.73 -15.67
CA THR A 170 -24.44 -8.32 -14.43
C THR A 170 -24.84 -7.25 -13.41
N ASP A 171 -25.71 -7.62 -12.46
CA ASP A 171 -26.05 -6.79 -11.28
C ASP A 171 -25.10 -7.03 -10.09
N ALA A 172 -23.94 -7.64 -10.34
CA ALA A 172 -22.98 -7.98 -9.31
C ALA A 172 -22.35 -6.72 -8.70
N ARG A 173 -21.87 -6.84 -7.47
CA ARG A 173 -21.20 -5.73 -6.76
C ARG A 173 -19.76 -6.06 -6.48
N PHE A 174 -18.91 -5.04 -6.47
CA PHE A 174 -17.54 -5.12 -6.00
C PHE A 174 -17.43 -4.41 -4.65
N LEU A 175 -16.88 -5.11 -3.66
CA LEU A 175 -16.63 -4.60 -2.33
C LEU A 175 -15.15 -4.76 -2.02
N CYS A 176 -14.49 -3.64 -1.75
CA CYS A 176 -13.08 -3.61 -1.41
C CYS A 176 -12.88 -2.95 -0.04
N SER A 177 -11.96 -3.50 0.74
CA SER A 177 -11.31 -2.77 1.83
C SER A 177 -9.84 -2.56 1.46
N TYR A 178 -9.28 -1.42 1.84
CA TYR A 178 -7.87 -1.12 1.65
C TYR A 178 -7.40 -0.20 2.75
N GLN A 179 -6.09 -0.19 2.99
CA GLN A 179 -5.46 0.85 3.79
C GLN A 179 -5.01 1.96 2.85
N GLU A 180 -5.34 3.21 3.16
CA GLU A 180 -4.78 4.35 2.45
C GLU A 180 -3.28 4.44 2.74
N ARG A 181 -2.46 4.42 1.69
CA ARG A 181 -0.99 4.40 1.77
C ARG A 181 -0.35 5.68 1.22
N SER A 182 -1.04 6.36 0.32
CA SER A 182 -0.67 7.65 -0.26
C SER A 182 -1.96 8.29 -0.78
N ALA A 183 -2.09 9.61 -0.58
CA ALA A 183 -3.19 10.41 -1.12
C ALA A 183 -2.96 10.81 -2.58
N ASP A 184 -1.77 10.55 -3.14
CA ASP A 184 -1.36 10.97 -4.48
C ASP A 184 -1.94 10.05 -5.57
N TRP A 185 -2.33 8.83 -5.19
CA TRP A 185 -2.84 7.82 -6.11
C TRP A 185 -4.34 7.61 -5.93
N SER A 186 -5.07 8.06 -6.94
CA SER A 186 -6.52 7.99 -7.03
C SER A 186 -6.94 6.88 -8.00
N ILE A 187 -7.92 6.05 -7.61
CA ILE A 187 -8.52 5.04 -8.50
C ILE A 187 -9.67 5.60 -9.33
N GLU A 188 -10.12 6.82 -9.07
CA GLU A 188 -11.28 7.48 -9.67
C GLU A 188 -11.17 7.57 -11.20
N ALA A 189 -9.98 7.93 -11.71
CA ALA A 189 -9.72 7.96 -13.13
C ALA A 189 -9.86 6.56 -13.77
N LEU A 190 -9.40 5.52 -13.08
CA LEU A 190 -9.53 4.13 -13.52
C LEU A 190 -10.97 3.64 -13.42
N LEU A 191 -11.70 3.98 -12.34
CA LEU A 191 -13.12 3.68 -12.22
C LEU A 191 -13.90 4.27 -13.40
N LYS A 192 -13.67 5.54 -13.74
CA LYS A 192 -14.28 6.20 -14.90
C LYS A 192 -13.89 5.52 -16.22
N LYS A 193 -12.60 5.20 -16.41
CA LYS A 193 -12.08 4.51 -17.61
C LYS A 193 -12.78 3.17 -17.84
N TRP A 194 -13.02 2.41 -16.77
CA TRP A 194 -13.64 1.09 -16.84
C TRP A 194 -15.16 1.09 -16.62
N GLY A 195 -15.80 2.26 -16.63
CA GLY A 195 -17.26 2.38 -16.47
C GLY A 195 -17.79 1.97 -15.10
N LEU A 196 -16.92 1.93 -14.09
CA LEU A 196 -17.25 1.59 -12.72
C LEU A 196 -17.67 2.85 -11.94
N LYS A 197 -18.57 2.67 -10.97
CA LYS A 197 -18.97 3.71 -10.02
C LYS A 197 -18.79 3.17 -8.61
N GLY A 198 -18.03 3.89 -7.79
CA GLY A 198 -17.80 3.55 -6.39
C GLY A 198 -18.63 4.41 -5.45
N ALA A 199 -18.88 3.89 -4.25
CA ALA A 199 -19.35 4.66 -3.11
C ALA A 199 -18.53 4.25 -1.89
N LEU A 200 -18.08 5.23 -1.10
CA LEU A 200 -17.36 4.96 0.14
C LEU A 200 -18.36 4.52 1.21
N LEU A 201 -18.04 3.45 1.93
CA LEU A 201 -18.83 2.98 3.07
C LEU A 201 -18.14 3.41 4.36
N ASP A 202 -18.69 4.41 5.03
CA ASP A 202 -18.18 4.92 6.30
C ASP A 202 -18.41 3.90 7.44
N LEU A 203 -17.32 3.50 8.10
CA LEU A 203 -17.31 2.56 9.22
C LEU A 203 -17.99 3.11 10.47
N ASP A 204 -17.96 4.43 10.68
CA ASP A 204 -18.58 5.06 11.85
C ASP A 204 -20.10 4.85 11.83
N SER A 205 -20.71 5.01 10.64
CA SER A 205 -22.14 4.76 10.40
C SER A 205 -22.55 3.28 10.58
N LEU A 206 -21.61 2.35 10.41
CA LEU A 206 -21.82 0.91 10.53
C LEU A 206 -21.76 0.43 12.00
N SER A 207 -20.96 1.09 12.84
CA SER A 207 -20.81 0.72 14.26
C SER A 207 -22.05 1.08 15.09
N GLU A 208 -22.64 2.26 14.86
CA GLU A 208 -23.82 2.75 15.58
C GLU A 208 -25.10 1.99 15.20
N SER A 209 -25.22 1.58 13.92
CA SER A 209 -26.40 0.90 13.39
C SER A 209 -26.41 -0.62 13.63
N SER A 210 -25.24 -1.25 13.72
CA SER A 210 -25.15 -2.72 13.84
C SER A 210 -25.20 -3.22 15.29
N GLY A 211 -24.76 -2.41 16.25
CA GLY A 211 -24.75 -2.78 17.65
C GLY A 211 -23.90 -4.03 17.97
N LEU A 212 -22.93 -4.39 17.13
CA LEU A 212 -22.10 -5.58 17.29
C LEU A 212 -20.80 -5.23 18.03
N ALA A 213 -20.34 -6.11 18.94
CA ALA A 213 -19.03 -5.97 19.56
C ALA A 213 -17.96 -6.66 18.69
N PHE A 214 -16.93 -5.91 18.31
CA PHE A 214 -15.75 -6.43 17.62
C PHE A 214 -14.63 -6.67 18.64
N THR A 215 -14.20 -7.92 18.79
CA THR A 215 -12.98 -8.27 19.52
C THR A 215 -11.93 -8.66 18.49
N MET A 216 -10.89 -7.82 18.35
CA MET A 216 -9.75 -8.08 17.47
C MET A 216 -9.02 -9.36 17.89
N ALA A 217 -8.42 -10.01 16.91
CA ALA A 217 -7.85 -11.36 16.98
C ALA A 217 -7.01 -11.65 18.22
N GLU A 218 -7.18 -12.86 18.76
CA GLU A 218 -6.33 -13.40 19.82
C GLU A 218 -5.31 -14.37 19.19
N ALA A 219 -4.04 -14.23 19.57
CA ALA A 219 -2.99 -15.18 19.22
C ALA A 219 -3.16 -16.46 20.04
N LEU A 220 -3.23 -17.62 19.38
CA LEU A 220 -3.25 -18.93 20.04
C LEU A 220 -1.85 -19.58 20.02
N PRO A 221 -1.54 -20.48 20.98
CA PRO A 221 -0.28 -21.22 21.00
C PRO A 221 -0.11 -22.15 19.77
N GLU A 222 1.15 -22.52 19.52
CA GLU A 222 1.64 -23.22 18.31
C GLU A 222 0.89 -24.53 17.99
N TYR A 223 0.71 -24.80 16.68
CA TYR A 223 0.01 -25.98 16.16
C TYR A 223 1.01 -27.11 15.80
N PRO A 224 0.88 -28.31 16.37
CA PRO A 224 1.90 -29.35 16.21
C PRO A 224 1.79 -30.25 14.96
N ASP A 225 1.02 -29.88 13.92
CA ASP A 225 0.79 -30.78 12.75
C ASP A 225 0.76 -30.07 11.39
N SER A 226 1.66 -29.11 11.14
CA SER A 226 1.86 -28.57 9.78
C SER A 226 3.11 -29.15 9.13
N ASP A 227 2.91 -29.96 8.09
CA ASP A 227 3.95 -30.65 7.29
C ASP A 227 4.75 -29.70 6.37
N PHE A 228 5.17 -28.55 6.90
CA PHE A 228 6.04 -27.60 6.21
C PHE A 228 7.43 -27.71 6.82
N SER A 229 8.32 -28.45 6.17
CA SER A 229 9.72 -28.58 6.58
C SER A 229 10.56 -27.35 6.15
N ASP A 230 11.14 -26.65 7.13
CA ASP A 230 12.14 -25.57 6.95
C ASP A 230 13.55 -26.16 6.75
N ASP A 231 13.87 -26.65 5.56
CA ASP A 231 15.21 -27.19 5.29
C ASP A 231 16.27 -26.13 4.91
N GLU A 232 15.98 -24.82 4.93
CA GLU A 232 16.93 -23.85 4.33
C GLU A 232 17.06 -22.48 5.03
N GLN A 233 16.99 -22.36 6.36
CA GLN A 233 17.43 -21.11 7.02
C GLN A 233 18.65 -21.30 7.90
N SER A 234 19.74 -20.67 7.46
CA SER A 234 21.04 -20.71 8.11
C SER A 234 21.01 -19.96 9.46
N PRO A 235 21.94 -20.24 10.40
CA PRO A 235 22.08 -19.45 11.63
C PRO A 235 22.25 -17.93 11.39
N LEU A 236 22.74 -17.58 10.20
CA LEU A 236 22.87 -16.20 9.76
C LEU A 236 21.51 -15.54 9.48
N ASP A 237 20.57 -16.27 8.86
CA ASP A 237 19.21 -15.78 8.59
C ASP A 237 18.45 -15.44 9.88
N LYS A 238 18.63 -16.28 10.91
CA LYS A 238 18.03 -16.05 12.24
C LYS A 238 18.57 -14.78 12.90
N SER A 239 19.89 -14.59 12.86
CA SER A 239 20.53 -13.40 13.41
C SER A 239 20.14 -12.13 12.64
N PHE A 240 20.02 -12.24 11.32
CA PHE A 240 19.60 -11.14 10.44
C PHE A 240 18.15 -10.71 10.72
N SER A 241 17.23 -11.66 10.88
CA SER A 241 15.84 -11.37 11.25
C SER A 241 15.74 -10.62 12.57
N LYS A 242 16.45 -11.10 13.62
CA LYS A 242 16.47 -10.43 14.93
C LYS A 242 17.02 -9.00 14.84
N ALA A 243 18.09 -8.79 14.08
CA ALA A 243 18.65 -7.46 13.86
C ALA A 243 17.63 -6.52 13.19
N SER A 244 16.87 -7.00 12.21
CA SER A 244 15.88 -6.19 11.47
C SER A 244 14.69 -5.74 12.32
N ASP A 245 14.24 -6.59 13.25
CA ASP A 245 13.17 -6.23 14.19
C ASP A 245 13.61 -5.09 15.12
N HIS A 246 14.90 -5.02 15.46
CA HIS A 246 15.45 -3.99 16.33
C HIS A 246 15.70 -2.65 15.65
N VAL A 247 15.98 -2.63 14.34
CA VAL A 247 16.17 -1.37 13.59
C VAL A 247 14.96 -0.43 13.72
N ARG A 248 13.75 -0.98 13.90
CA ARG A 248 12.52 -0.21 14.16
C ARG A 248 12.60 0.69 15.39
N LYS A 249 13.42 0.33 16.39
CA LYS A 249 13.63 1.14 17.61
C LYS A 249 14.73 2.18 17.44
N LEU A 250 15.54 2.08 16.38
CA LEU A 250 16.68 2.95 16.10
C LEU A 250 16.36 4.04 15.08
N THR A 251 15.17 4.01 14.45
CA THR A 251 14.79 4.97 13.40
C THR A 251 14.80 6.44 13.85
N ASN A 252 14.59 6.69 15.14
CA ASN A 252 14.62 8.05 15.71
C ASN A 252 16.03 8.50 16.15
N VAL A 253 17.02 7.61 16.07
CA VAL A 253 18.41 7.85 16.52
C VAL A 253 19.37 7.90 15.33
N LEU A 254 19.04 7.18 14.24
CA LEU A 254 19.86 7.10 13.03
C LEU A 254 19.55 8.25 12.07
N ASN A 255 20.59 8.72 11.37
CA ASN A 255 20.41 9.69 10.29
C ASN A 255 20.03 8.99 8.95
N ASN A 256 19.56 9.79 7.99
CA ASN A 256 19.06 9.29 6.70
C ASN A 256 20.08 8.44 5.93
N ASN A 257 21.37 8.79 5.97
CA ASN A 257 22.41 8.03 5.29
C ASN A 257 22.63 6.64 5.92
N GLN A 258 22.56 6.56 7.25
CA GLN A 258 22.66 5.29 7.98
C GLN A 258 21.44 4.40 7.74
N LEU A 259 20.25 5.00 7.65
CA LEU A 259 19.01 4.28 7.32
C LEU A 259 19.02 3.76 5.87
N LEU A 260 19.56 4.54 4.93
CA LEU A 260 19.74 4.11 3.54
C LEU A 260 20.75 2.96 3.41
N GLU A 261 21.86 3.00 4.16
CA GLU A 261 22.84 1.92 4.19
C GLU A 261 22.22 0.62 4.74
N LEU A 262 21.47 0.71 5.84
CA LEU A 262 20.71 -0.42 6.38
C LEU A 262 19.68 -0.94 5.38
N TYR A 263 18.95 -0.05 4.69
CA TYR A 263 17.99 -0.42 3.67
C TYR A 263 18.64 -1.19 2.51
N GLY A 264 19.75 -0.68 1.97
CA GLY A 264 20.48 -1.35 0.88
C GLY A 264 20.94 -2.74 1.28
N LEU A 265 21.58 -2.88 2.45
CA LEU A 265 22.06 -4.16 2.96
C LEU A 265 20.91 -5.13 3.26
N TYR A 266 19.77 -4.62 3.75
CA TYR A 266 18.58 -5.43 3.98
C TYR A 266 18.04 -6.02 2.68
N LYS A 267 17.82 -5.16 1.67
CA LYS A 267 17.33 -5.57 0.34
C LYS A 267 18.32 -6.52 -0.35
N GLN A 268 19.62 -6.26 -0.25
CA GLN A 268 20.65 -7.16 -0.78
C GLN A 268 20.63 -8.53 -0.07
N GLY A 269 20.39 -8.56 1.24
CA GLY A 269 20.29 -9.79 2.02
C GLY A 269 19.03 -10.62 1.72
N THR A 270 17.89 -9.97 1.48
CA THR A 270 16.60 -10.65 1.25
C THR A 270 16.36 -11.00 -0.22
N GLU A 271 16.74 -10.12 -1.13
CA GLU A 271 16.38 -10.19 -2.55
C GLU A 271 17.59 -10.35 -3.48
N GLY A 272 18.81 -10.22 -2.94
CA GLY A 272 20.04 -10.34 -3.72
C GLY A 272 20.33 -9.06 -4.49
N LYS A 273 20.97 -9.18 -5.65
CA LYS A 273 21.32 -8.04 -6.50
C LYS A 273 20.09 -7.20 -6.82
N CYS A 274 20.23 -5.88 -6.79
CA CYS A 274 19.20 -4.94 -7.24
C CYS A 274 18.64 -5.36 -8.60
N ASN A 275 17.36 -5.72 -8.60
CA ASN A 275 16.65 -6.34 -9.71
C ASN A 275 15.49 -5.46 -10.21
N ILE A 276 15.36 -4.26 -9.67
CA ILE A 276 14.36 -3.26 -10.04
C ILE A 276 14.99 -2.19 -10.94
N PRO A 277 14.22 -1.66 -11.92
CA PRO A 277 14.69 -0.55 -12.75
C PRO A 277 14.97 0.69 -11.90
N LYS A 278 15.93 1.53 -12.32
CA LYS A 278 16.20 2.81 -11.63
C LYS A 278 14.89 3.62 -11.60
N PRO A 279 14.41 4.03 -10.41
CA PRO A 279 13.17 4.80 -10.29
C PRO A 279 13.20 6.05 -11.15
N GLY A 280 12.00 6.41 -11.60
CA GLY A 280 11.74 7.65 -12.34
C GLY A 280 12.32 8.83 -11.58
N TRP A 281 12.72 9.86 -12.31
CA TRP A 281 13.58 10.88 -11.72
C TRP A 281 12.91 11.80 -10.72
N LEU A 282 11.58 11.88 -10.76
CA LEU A 282 10.73 12.54 -9.77
C LEU A 282 10.62 11.77 -8.44
N ASP A 283 11.04 10.49 -8.41
CA ASP A 283 11.04 9.69 -7.18
C ASP A 283 12.41 9.80 -6.48
N GLY A 284 12.72 10.98 -5.94
CA GLY A 284 14.00 11.25 -5.26
C GLY A 284 14.25 10.30 -4.08
N ARG A 285 13.19 9.95 -3.33
CA ARG A 285 13.25 8.98 -2.23
C ARG A 285 13.51 7.55 -2.73
N GLY A 286 12.81 7.12 -3.78
CA GLY A 286 13.01 5.82 -4.40
C GLY A 286 14.38 5.71 -5.07
N ARG A 287 14.88 6.78 -5.68
CA ARG A 287 16.25 6.87 -6.23
C ARG A 287 17.31 6.69 -5.16
N LYS A 288 17.25 7.44 -4.04
CA LYS A 288 18.21 7.30 -2.94
C LYS A 288 18.22 5.86 -2.38
N LYS A 289 17.04 5.24 -2.24
CA LYS A 289 16.88 3.82 -1.88
C LYS A 289 17.45 2.86 -2.93
N TRP A 290 17.15 3.11 -4.20
CA TRP A 290 17.64 2.31 -5.32
C TRP A 290 19.16 2.40 -5.43
N GLU A 291 19.76 3.58 -5.27
CA GLU A 291 21.20 3.80 -5.30
C GLU A 291 21.89 3.11 -4.13
N ALA A 292 21.31 3.18 -2.93
CA ALA A 292 21.80 2.45 -1.77
C ALA A 292 21.85 0.94 -2.03
N TRP A 293 20.80 0.35 -2.60
CA TRP A 293 20.78 -1.08 -2.96
C TRP A 293 21.70 -1.41 -4.14
N ASN A 294 21.65 -0.62 -5.22
CA ASN A 294 22.43 -0.83 -6.45
C ASN A 294 23.95 -0.65 -6.22
N SER A 295 24.36 0.20 -5.28
CA SER A 295 25.76 0.41 -4.92
C SER A 295 26.45 -0.86 -4.38
N LEU A 296 25.67 -1.82 -3.85
CA LEU A 296 26.15 -3.09 -3.32
C LEU A 296 26.47 -4.12 -4.42
N ARG A 297 26.09 -3.84 -5.68
CA ARG A 297 26.41 -4.63 -6.88
C ARG A 297 26.10 -6.13 -6.68
N ASP A 298 27.06 -6.99 -6.96
CA ASP A 298 26.94 -8.45 -6.91
C ASP A 298 27.31 -9.02 -5.51
N MET A 299 27.17 -8.23 -4.44
CA MET A 299 27.46 -8.70 -3.08
C MET A 299 26.60 -9.92 -2.72
N PRO A 300 27.19 -11.03 -2.24
CA PRO A 300 26.44 -12.21 -1.82
C PRO A 300 25.44 -11.88 -0.69
N GLN A 301 24.28 -12.54 -0.71
CA GLN A 301 23.22 -12.32 0.28
C GLN A 301 23.72 -12.55 1.72
N ASP A 302 24.53 -13.58 1.94
CA ASP A 302 25.08 -13.88 3.25
C ASP A 302 26.06 -12.81 3.73
N GLU A 303 26.88 -12.26 2.83
CA GLU A 303 27.77 -11.15 3.15
C GLU A 303 26.98 -9.88 3.50
N ALA A 304 25.90 -9.60 2.77
CA ALA A 304 25.00 -8.48 3.07
C ALA A 304 24.31 -8.64 4.44
N LYS A 305 23.84 -9.85 4.77
CA LYS A 305 23.24 -10.16 6.08
C LYS A 305 24.25 -9.96 7.22
N GLN A 306 25.50 -10.40 7.05
CA GLN A 306 26.56 -10.21 8.04
C GLN A 306 26.87 -8.72 8.27
N LYS A 307 27.01 -7.95 7.17
CA LYS A 307 27.23 -6.51 7.24
C LYS A 307 26.06 -5.77 7.88
N TYR A 308 24.82 -6.17 7.57
CA TYR A 308 23.63 -5.61 8.20
C TYR A 308 23.64 -5.84 9.71
N ILE A 309 23.86 -7.07 10.16
CA ILE A 309 23.92 -7.40 11.60
C ILE A 309 25.01 -6.57 12.30
N ALA A 310 26.21 -6.50 11.73
CA ALA A 310 27.32 -5.74 12.28
C ALA A 310 27.00 -4.23 12.37
N LEU A 311 26.32 -3.69 11.37
CA LEU A 311 25.91 -2.29 11.33
C LEU A 311 24.86 -1.98 12.40
N VAL A 312 23.87 -2.86 12.59
CA VAL A 312 22.87 -2.74 13.66
C VAL A 312 23.53 -2.82 15.04
N GLN A 313 24.45 -3.77 15.26
CA GLN A 313 25.19 -3.91 16.52
C GLN A 313 26.07 -2.70 16.84
N LYS A 314 26.63 -2.04 15.82
CA LYS A 314 27.40 -0.79 15.99
C LYS A 314 26.54 0.35 16.54
N TYR A 315 25.27 0.40 16.17
CA TYR A 315 24.34 1.46 16.59
C TYR A 315 23.52 1.11 17.83
N ALA A 316 23.49 -0.16 18.23
CA ALA A 316 22.86 -0.66 19.44
C ALA A 316 23.81 -1.63 20.17
N PRO A 317 24.83 -1.14 20.89
CA PRO A 317 25.84 -1.97 21.54
C PRO A 317 25.31 -2.80 22.73
N GLU A 318 24.14 -2.47 23.28
CA GLU A 318 23.44 -3.29 24.30
C GLU A 318 23.07 -4.72 23.82
N LEU A 319 23.24 -5.03 22.54
CA LEU A 319 22.83 -6.27 21.88
C LEU A 319 23.94 -7.34 21.74
N THR A 320 24.95 -7.32 22.61
CA THR A 320 26.16 -8.16 22.45
C THR A 320 25.97 -9.66 22.64
N ASP A 321 24.75 -10.17 22.85
CA ASP A 321 24.49 -11.61 22.86
C ASP A 321 23.18 -11.98 22.13
N LEU A 322 23.19 -11.95 20.79
CA LEU A 322 22.08 -12.47 19.96
C LEU A 322 22.02 -14.02 19.94
N SER A 323 22.99 -14.69 20.57
CA SER A 323 23.13 -16.15 20.63
C SER A 323 22.32 -16.81 21.75
N ASN A 324 22.04 -16.12 22.85
CA ASN A 324 21.29 -16.68 23.99
C ASN A 324 20.38 -15.62 24.62
N ASP A 325 19.06 -15.78 24.50
CA ASP A 325 18.21 -16.01 25.69
C ASP A 325 16.71 -16.07 25.34
N ASN A 326 16.07 -17.01 26.04
CA ASN A 326 14.63 -17.09 26.28
C ASN A 326 14.22 -15.93 27.17
N GLU A 327 13.55 -14.90 26.64
CA GLU A 327 12.76 -14.03 27.52
C GLU A 327 11.39 -13.69 26.94
N SER A 328 10.39 -14.17 27.68
CA SER A 328 8.96 -13.96 27.56
C SER A 328 8.59 -12.52 27.97
N GLY A 329 8.87 -11.55 27.11
CA GLY A 329 8.39 -10.18 27.23
C GLY A 329 7.17 -9.95 26.34
N VAL A 330 6.07 -9.51 26.94
CA VAL A 330 4.82 -9.10 26.26
C VAL A 330 5.18 -8.10 25.16
N LYS A 331 4.97 -8.49 23.89
CA LYS A 331 5.06 -7.57 22.75
C LYS A 331 3.89 -6.59 22.85
N GLU A 332 4.12 -5.41 23.42
CA GLU A 332 3.21 -4.28 23.26
C GLU A 332 3.15 -3.90 21.77
N ALA A 333 2.08 -4.35 21.13
CA ALA A 333 1.72 -3.96 19.78
C ALA A 333 1.16 -2.53 19.82
N TRP A 334 2.01 -1.54 19.60
CA TRP A 334 1.54 -0.19 19.30
C TRP A 334 1.06 -0.13 17.85
N VAL A 335 -0.25 -0.01 17.70
CA VAL A 335 -0.91 0.45 16.48
C VAL A 335 -0.89 1.97 16.54
N ALA A 336 -0.10 2.61 15.68
CA ALA A 336 -0.30 4.02 15.38
C ALA A 336 -1.55 4.13 14.51
N VAL A 337 -2.68 4.44 15.14
CA VAL A 337 -3.85 4.97 14.44
C VAL A 337 -3.53 6.45 14.22
N SER A 338 -3.09 6.82 13.03
CA SER A 338 -3.30 8.20 12.59
C SER A 338 -4.79 8.32 12.29
N SER A 339 -5.57 8.69 13.31
CA SER A 339 -6.88 9.26 13.07
C SER A 339 -6.65 10.72 12.75
N MET A 340 -6.84 11.12 11.50
CA MET A 340 -7.18 12.52 11.30
C MET A 340 -8.61 12.72 11.83
N LEU A 341 -8.74 13.74 12.69
CA LEU A 341 -10.00 14.39 12.95
C LEU A 341 -10.78 14.52 11.65
N LYS A 342 -12.10 14.30 11.74
CA LYS A 342 -13.07 14.76 10.74
C LYS A 342 -12.68 16.14 10.23
N SER A 343 -12.19 16.21 9.00
CA SER A 343 -12.54 17.29 8.10
C SER A 343 -13.47 16.66 7.07
N PRO A 344 -14.79 16.90 7.14
CA PRO A 344 -15.65 16.54 6.04
C PRO A 344 -15.27 17.47 4.90
N GLU A 345 -14.77 16.95 3.78
CA GLU A 345 -14.80 17.71 2.53
C GLU A 345 -15.82 17.09 1.59
N PRO A 346 -17.09 17.53 1.69
CA PRO A 346 -17.88 17.75 0.48
C PRO A 346 -17.13 18.78 -0.37
N GLU A 347 -17.31 18.73 -1.69
CA GLU A 347 -16.97 19.80 -2.65
C GLU A 347 -16.40 21.05 -1.99
N LEU A 348 -15.06 21.14 -1.92
CA LEU A 348 -14.39 22.26 -1.29
C LEU A 348 -14.96 23.55 -1.84
N VAL A 349 -15.68 24.25 -0.97
CA VAL A 349 -16.11 25.62 -1.22
C VAL A 349 -14.83 26.36 -1.55
N HIS A 350 -14.75 27.04 -2.71
CA HIS A 350 -13.57 27.77 -3.18
C HIS A 350 -12.85 28.64 -2.12
N ASN A 351 -13.50 28.91 -0.98
CA ASN A 351 -13.01 29.70 0.15
C ASN A 351 -12.14 28.93 1.18
N GLU A 352 -12.08 27.59 1.15
CA GLU A 352 -11.37 26.79 2.18
C GLU A 352 -10.02 26.21 1.71
N LEU A 353 -9.74 26.21 0.41
CA LEU A 353 -8.45 25.76 -0.14
C LEU A 353 -7.27 26.55 0.44
N SER A 354 -6.21 25.83 0.83
CA SER A 354 -4.87 26.39 1.08
C SER A 354 -4.23 26.89 -0.23
N ILE A 355 -3.09 27.59 -0.15
CA ILE A 355 -2.42 28.06 -1.38
C ILE A 355 -1.89 26.89 -2.22
N LEU A 356 -1.39 25.83 -1.57
CA LEU A 356 -0.86 24.64 -2.24
C LEU A 356 -2.00 23.84 -2.89
N ASP A 357 -3.13 23.68 -2.19
CA ASP A 357 -4.32 23.02 -2.74
C ASP A 357 -4.93 23.80 -3.89
N ALA A 358 -5.05 25.13 -3.75
CA ALA A 358 -5.56 25.98 -4.83
C ALA A 358 -4.65 25.94 -6.07
N ALA A 359 -3.33 25.83 -5.89
CA ALA A 359 -2.39 25.66 -6.97
C ALA A 359 -2.53 24.30 -7.67
N ARG A 360 -2.66 23.23 -6.87
CA ARG A 360 -2.85 21.85 -7.34
C ARG A 360 -4.15 21.65 -8.12
N GLU A 361 -5.24 22.27 -7.68
CA GLU A 361 -6.58 22.18 -8.27
C GLU A 361 -6.87 23.24 -9.35
N ASN A 362 -5.84 23.98 -9.79
CA ASN A 362 -5.95 25.03 -10.81
C ASN A 362 -6.95 26.15 -10.48
N CYS A 363 -7.13 26.48 -9.20
CA CYS A 363 -8.03 27.52 -8.71
C CYS A 363 -7.34 28.89 -8.63
N ALA A 364 -7.13 29.53 -9.79
CA ALA A 364 -6.42 30.81 -9.90
C ALA A 364 -7.00 31.93 -9.02
N ASP A 365 -8.32 32.11 -9.01
CA ASP A 365 -9.00 33.15 -8.22
C ASP A 365 -8.65 33.05 -6.73
N ARG A 366 -8.54 31.82 -6.23
CA ARG A 366 -8.22 31.56 -4.83
C ARG A 366 -6.75 31.78 -4.53
N VAL A 367 -5.85 31.40 -5.43
CA VAL A 367 -4.41 31.72 -5.32
C VAL A 367 -4.21 33.24 -5.26
N THR A 368 -4.87 33.99 -6.16
CA THR A 368 -4.83 35.46 -6.18
C THR A 368 -5.40 36.04 -4.88
N GLU A 369 -6.56 35.54 -4.43
CA GLU A 369 -7.18 36.00 -3.19
C GLU A 369 -6.25 35.78 -1.98
N LEU A 370 -5.70 34.57 -1.83
CA LEU A 370 -4.81 34.21 -0.73
C LEU A 370 -3.55 35.06 -0.72
N LEU A 371 -2.86 35.20 -1.85
CA LEU A 371 -1.64 36.01 -1.94
C LEU A 371 -1.91 37.52 -1.74
N SER A 372 -3.10 38.00 -2.09
CA SER A 372 -3.49 39.39 -1.83
C SER A 372 -3.72 39.68 -0.34
N LYS A 373 -4.29 38.72 0.40
CA LYS A 373 -4.60 38.84 1.83
C LYS A 373 -3.41 38.48 2.72
N HIS A 374 -2.61 37.52 2.27
CA HIS A 374 -1.51 36.88 2.98
C HIS A 374 -0.28 36.73 2.06
N PRO A 375 0.47 37.83 1.79
CA PRO A 375 1.62 37.80 0.89
C PRO A 375 2.74 36.85 1.31
N GLU A 376 2.80 36.46 2.59
CA GLU A 376 3.74 35.50 3.15
C GLU A 376 3.60 34.09 2.56
N LEU A 377 2.39 33.71 2.11
CA LEU A 377 2.11 32.37 1.59
C LEU A 377 2.86 32.08 0.28
N ARG A 378 3.42 33.10 -0.38
CA ARG A 378 4.27 32.92 -1.57
C ARG A 378 5.54 32.10 -1.31
N HIS A 379 5.91 31.92 -0.05
CA HIS A 379 7.04 31.09 0.40
C HIS A 379 6.59 29.81 1.11
N GLU A 380 5.29 29.53 1.14
CA GLU A 380 4.77 28.31 1.75
C GLU A 380 5.19 27.09 0.92
N THR A 381 5.58 26.04 1.65
CA THR A 381 5.97 24.74 1.10
C THR A 381 5.39 23.64 1.99
N ASP A 382 5.18 22.46 1.42
CA ASP A 382 4.86 21.27 2.21
C ASP A 382 6.12 20.62 2.82
N GLU A 383 5.94 19.43 3.41
CA GLU A 383 6.98 18.64 4.07
C GLU A 383 8.08 18.15 3.11
N ASP A 384 7.84 18.13 1.80
CA ASP A 384 8.84 17.75 0.78
C ASP A 384 9.48 19.02 0.14
N GLY A 385 9.18 20.21 0.67
CA GLY A 385 9.69 21.50 0.18
C GLY A 385 8.97 22.02 -1.07
N LEU A 386 7.84 21.43 -1.46
CA LEU A 386 7.14 21.80 -2.68
C LEU A 386 6.29 23.05 -2.46
N SER A 387 6.58 24.10 -3.25
CA SER A 387 5.80 25.33 -3.29
C SER A 387 4.58 25.24 -4.21
N ALA A 388 3.72 26.26 -4.17
CA ALA A 388 2.57 26.39 -5.07
C ALA A 388 2.94 26.24 -6.56
N LEU A 389 4.12 26.73 -6.98
CA LEU A 389 4.58 26.57 -8.36
C LEU A 389 4.92 25.13 -8.73
N HIS A 390 5.43 24.32 -7.79
CA HIS A 390 5.73 22.91 -8.03
C HIS A 390 4.44 22.13 -8.28
N TRP A 391 3.47 22.27 -7.37
CA TRP A 391 2.16 21.61 -7.50
C TRP A 391 1.40 22.02 -8.76
N ALA A 392 1.45 23.30 -9.12
CA ALA A 392 0.81 23.76 -10.35
C ALA A 392 1.55 23.29 -11.62
N ALA A 393 2.89 23.24 -11.58
CA ALA A 393 3.70 22.77 -12.68
C ALA A 393 3.50 21.26 -12.93
N ASP A 394 3.49 20.44 -11.88
CA ASP A 394 3.28 18.99 -11.95
C ASP A 394 1.97 18.59 -12.63
N ARG A 395 0.89 19.34 -12.37
CA ARG A 395 -0.46 19.05 -12.87
C ARG A 395 -0.86 19.82 -14.13
N ASN A 396 0.06 20.58 -14.71
CA ASN A 396 -0.24 21.51 -15.80
C ASN A 396 -1.40 22.48 -15.47
N ALA A 397 -1.47 22.94 -14.21
CA ALA A 397 -2.48 23.87 -13.71
C ALA A 397 -2.11 25.31 -14.08
N THR A 398 -2.20 25.64 -15.38
CA THR A 398 -1.60 26.83 -15.98
C THR A 398 -2.19 28.15 -15.49
N GLU A 399 -3.46 28.18 -15.08
CA GLU A 399 -4.11 29.40 -14.58
C GLU A 399 -3.66 29.71 -13.15
N ALA A 400 -3.62 28.69 -12.28
CA ALA A 400 -3.08 28.86 -10.94
C ALA A 400 -1.56 29.13 -10.95
N LEU A 401 -0.82 28.52 -11.88
CA LEU A 401 0.60 28.80 -12.09
C LEU A 401 0.85 30.28 -12.43
N LYS A 402 0.08 30.86 -13.35
CA LYS A 402 0.14 32.29 -13.67
C LYS A 402 -0.21 33.15 -12.46
N ALA A 403 -1.31 32.83 -11.76
CA ALA A 403 -1.73 33.57 -10.57
C ALA A 403 -0.67 33.56 -9.45
N ALA A 404 -0.02 32.41 -9.22
CA ALA A 404 1.05 32.28 -8.24
C ALA A 404 2.29 33.12 -8.62
N LEU A 405 2.66 33.13 -9.90
CA LEU A 405 3.75 33.97 -10.42
C LEU A 405 3.43 35.46 -10.30
N GLU A 406 2.22 35.87 -10.66
CA GLU A 406 1.73 37.25 -10.50
C GLU A 406 1.69 37.69 -9.03
N GLY A 407 1.36 36.77 -8.12
CA GLY A 407 1.43 36.99 -6.68
C GLY A 407 2.84 36.95 -6.07
N GLY A 408 3.88 36.78 -6.90
CA GLY A 408 5.27 36.89 -6.49
C GLY A 408 5.88 35.63 -5.87
N CYS A 409 5.33 34.45 -6.16
CA CYS A 409 5.97 33.18 -5.79
C CYS A 409 7.36 33.08 -6.47
N PRO A 410 8.43 32.68 -5.74
CA PRO A 410 9.76 32.61 -6.32
C PRO A 410 9.83 31.54 -7.42
N VAL A 411 10.07 31.98 -8.66
CA VAL A 411 10.08 31.12 -9.86
C VAL A 411 11.12 30.00 -9.77
N ASP A 412 12.26 30.26 -9.13
CA ASP A 412 13.37 29.33 -8.94
C ASP A 412 13.42 28.79 -7.49
N ALA A 413 12.29 28.77 -6.78
CA ALA A 413 12.20 28.01 -5.53
C ALA A 413 12.55 26.53 -5.81
N VAL A 414 13.28 25.91 -4.88
CA VAL A 414 13.69 24.51 -4.98
C VAL A 414 13.06 23.70 -3.86
N ASP A 415 12.72 22.45 -4.17
CA ASP A 415 12.31 21.44 -3.21
C ASP A 415 13.52 20.84 -2.44
N GLU A 416 13.27 19.83 -1.60
CA GLU A 416 14.32 19.14 -0.86
C GLU A 416 15.34 18.39 -1.74
N CYS A 417 15.04 18.15 -3.03
CA CYS A 417 15.93 17.54 -4.01
C CYS A 417 16.64 18.58 -4.88
N GLY A 418 16.49 19.87 -4.59
CA GLY A 418 17.07 20.95 -5.40
C GLY A 418 16.31 21.20 -6.72
N GLN A 419 15.15 20.59 -6.92
CA GLN A 419 14.37 20.70 -8.15
C GLN A 419 13.44 21.91 -8.10
N THR A 420 13.38 22.65 -9.20
CA THR A 420 12.46 23.79 -9.39
C THR A 420 11.17 23.35 -10.07
N ALA A 421 10.13 24.18 -10.04
CA ALA A 421 8.91 23.96 -10.81
C ALA A 421 9.16 23.69 -12.32
N LEU A 422 10.23 24.24 -12.89
CA LEU A 422 10.62 23.99 -14.28
C LEU A 422 11.12 22.55 -14.51
N HIS A 423 11.75 21.93 -13.50
CA HIS A 423 12.07 20.50 -13.53
C HIS A 423 10.77 19.69 -13.65
N TYR A 424 9.80 19.91 -12.76
CA TYR A 424 8.52 19.19 -12.78
C TYR A 424 7.76 19.36 -14.10
N ALA A 425 7.71 20.57 -14.67
CA ALA A 425 7.07 20.80 -15.97
C ALA A 425 7.79 20.06 -17.12
N ALA A 426 9.13 20.03 -17.11
CA ALA A 426 9.94 19.33 -18.10
C ALA A 426 9.80 17.79 -17.98
N THR A 427 9.79 17.30 -16.73
CA THR A 427 9.01 16.16 -16.20
C THR A 427 7.89 15.70 -17.05
N CYS A 428 6.77 16.25 -16.69
CA CYS A 428 5.52 15.62 -16.96
C CYS A 428 5.08 15.85 -18.42
N GLY A 429 5.93 16.46 -19.27
CA GLY A 429 5.63 16.76 -20.66
C GLY A 429 4.80 18.02 -20.83
N HIS A 430 4.80 18.90 -19.83
CA HIS A 430 3.85 20.01 -19.75
C HIS A 430 4.39 21.24 -20.46
N ILE A 431 4.19 21.28 -21.79
CA ILE A 431 4.69 22.34 -22.67
C ILE A 431 4.18 23.72 -22.21
N GLU A 432 2.93 23.81 -21.77
CA GLU A 432 2.31 25.08 -21.40
C GLU A 432 2.89 25.63 -20.09
N SER A 433 2.93 24.81 -19.01
CA SER A 433 3.63 25.18 -17.78
C SER A 433 5.11 25.51 -18.01
N THR A 434 5.82 24.73 -18.81
CA THR A 434 7.22 24.98 -19.19
C THR A 434 7.36 26.36 -19.83
N THR A 435 6.49 26.69 -20.79
CA THR A 435 6.49 27.98 -21.48
C THR A 435 6.17 29.14 -20.52
N ILE A 436 5.22 28.96 -19.61
CA ILE A 436 4.85 29.98 -18.61
C ILE A 436 6.01 30.26 -17.67
N LEU A 437 6.65 29.23 -17.13
CA LEU A 437 7.78 29.36 -16.21
C LEU A 437 8.98 30.05 -16.88
N LEU A 438 9.32 29.65 -18.11
CA LEU A 438 10.40 30.29 -18.87
C LEU A 438 10.10 31.77 -19.16
N LYS A 439 8.86 32.11 -19.52
CA LYS A 439 8.44 33.51 -19.69
C LYS A 439 8.51 34.32 -18.40
N ALA A 440 8.33 33.66 -17.25
CA ALA A 440 8.48 34.27 -15.94
C ALA A 440 9.95 34.35 -15.46
N GLY A 441 10.90 33.93 -16.29
CA GLY A 441 12.33 34.02 -16.00
C GLY A 441 12.89 32.83 -15.21
N ALA A 442 12.24 31.67 -15.26
CA ALA A 442 12.76 30.45 -14.65
C ALA A 442 14.14 30.10 -15.22
N SER A 443 15.08 29.82 -14.33
CA SER A 443 16.44 29.43 -14.68
C SER A 443 16.54 27.91 -14.89
N LEU A 444 17.42 27.47 -15.77
CA LEU A 444 17.80 26.05 -15.91
C LEU A 444 18.78 25.65 -14.80
N LEU A 445 18.36 25.79 -13.54
CA LEU A 445 19.16 25.40 -12.38
C LEU A 445 19.43 23.90 -12.40
N LYS A 446 20.48 23.49 -11.70
CA LYS A 446 20.79 22.08 -11.48
C LYS A 446 20.18 21.63 -10.16
N ASP A 447 19.61 20.43 -10.16
CA ASP A 447 19.19 19.74 -8.95
C ASP A 447 20.37 19.10 -8.19
N GLU A 448 20.08 18.38 -7.10
CA GLU A 448 21.09 17.65 -6.32
C GLU A 448 21.84 16.59 -7.14
N ASP A 449 21.25 16.08 -8.22
CA ASP A 449 21.82 15.09 -9.15
C ASP A 449 22.59 15.76 -10.31
N ASP A 450 22.90 17.07 -10.20
CA ASP A 450 23.60 17.86 -11.21
C ASP A 450 22.83 17.98 -12.55
N CYS A 451 21.53 17.65 -12.56
CA CYS A 451 20.67 17.63 -13.74
C CYS A 451 19.88 18.94 -13.87
N THR A 452 19.80 19.49 -15.07
CA THR A 452 18.95 20.65 -15.39
C THR A 452 17.56 20.21 -15.86
N PRO A 453 16.54 21.09 -15.92
CA PRO A 453 15.26 20.75 -16.53
C PRO A 453 15.39 20.26 -17.97
N LEU A 454 16.41 20.74 -18.70
CA LEU A 454 16.70 20.31 -20.06
C LEU A 454 17.20 18.86 -20.12
N ASP A 455 18.04 18.46 -19.16
CA ASP A 455 18.55 17.09 -19.06
C ASP A 455 17.43 16.09 -18.75
N LEU A 456 16.39 16.58 -18.07
CA LEU A 456 15.26 15.79 -17.63
C LEU A 456 13.99 15.98 -18.49
N ALA A 457 14.10 16.59 -19.66
CA ALA A 457 12.98 16.74 -20.59
C ALA A 457 12.40 15.37 -20.97
N SER A 458 11.09 15.21 -20.86
CA SER A 458 10.38 13.96 -21.21
C SER A 458 10.39 13.61 -22.69
N ASP A 459 10.38 14.62 -23.56
CA ASP A 459 10.38 14.44 -25.02
C ASP A 459 11.12 15.57 -25.77
N ASP A 460 11.24 15.38 -27.09
CA ASP A 460 11.92 16.32 -27.99
C ASP A 460 11.21 17.68 -28.10
N ASP A 461 9.90 17.75 -27.84
CA ASP A 461 9.15 19.00 -27.96
C ASP A 461 9.37 19.89 -26.72
N ILE A 462 9.38 19.32 -25.52
CA ILE A 462 9.82 20.00 -24.29
C ILE A 462 11.28 20.45 -24.42
N ARG A 463 12.15 19.57 -24.94
CA ARG A 463 13.57 19.89 -25.14
C ARG A 463 13.74 21.12 -26.03
N LYS A 464 13.03 21.21 -27.16
CA LYS A 464 13.07 22.39 -28.05
C LYS A 464 12.61 23.67 -27.35
N VAL A 465 11.58 23.59 -26.51
CA VAL A 465 11.07 24.75 -25.75
C VAL A 465 12.12 25.25 -24.76
N LEU A 466 12.76 24.34 -24.03
CA LEU A 466 13.83 24.67 -23.06
C LEU A 466 15.10 25.20 -23.74
N GLU A 467 15.48 24.64 -24.89
CA GLU A 467 16.62 25.14 -25.69
C GLU A 467 16.37 26.53 -26.27
N GLY A 468 15.12 26.83 -26.62
CA GLY A 468 14.71 28.12 -27.16
C GLY A 468 14.70 29.29 -26.16
N ALA A 469 14.94 29.02 -24.87
CA ALA A 469 14.92 30.01 -23.80
C ALA A 469 16.31 30.58 -23.42
N LYS A 470 17.37 30.26 -24.18
CA LYS A 470 18.74 30.76 -23.97
C LYS A 470 18.97 32.20 -24.41
#